data_AF-A0A936SBY9-F1
#
_entry.id   AF-A0A936SBY9-F1
#
_cell.length_a   1.000
_cell.length_b   1.000
_cell.length_c   1.000
_cell.angle_alpha   90.00
_cell.angle_beta   90.00
_cell.angle_gamma   90.00
#
_symmetry.space_group_name_H-M   'P 1'
#
loop_
_entity.id
_entity.type
_entity.pdbx_description
1 polymer ?
#
loop_
_entity_poly.entity_id
_entity_poly.type
_entity_poly.pdbx_seq_one_letter_code
_entity_poly.pdbx_strand_id
1 'polypeptide(L)'
;MLKRIQDQALTSSTGERSGRAVVEPFDPVRIRVSPHSYFIALLLGSFFSAFLYYLEFDLIASVLFIFAWIAVPFLALTDQLVFDGRCLVRAGILPSVWSRFHGTRRRLKLTDIEQIETQAIRTIKRGGNLYYRYRTAVRGRGLTLVFASGGDEYRRMIGVLLPLVSENILDRCSLDLRDHLSDSKETLMKAEFEHIPSAGFLRAEFERKSTGTRSVANPTDEDRARADYLTMLGNELRINGYLLQGAEAFRRALVMDPQNSRILYGLGSCLLSIAGTERNVRLERRAFAALRLAQRDPLIDGETLARIGEAFFSLTSLLSPSGRLGGCRMTLAAVSGPLLALRK
;
A
#
# COMPACT_ATOMS: atom_id res chain seq x y z
N MET A 1 -0.81 33.16 19.34
CA MET A 1 -0.28 32.28 18.26
C MET A 1 -1.27 31.20 17.81
N LEU A 2 -2.14 30.67 18.68
CA LEU A 2 -3.17 29.67 18.33
C LEU A 2 -4.30 30.17 17.39
N LYS A 3 -4.64 31.47 17.40
CA LYS A 3 -5.65 32.03 16.48
C LYS A 3 -5.24 32.02 14.99
N ARG A 4 -3.93 32.04 14.67
CA ARG A 4 -3.47 32.02 13.27
C ARG A 4 -3.57 30.63 12.61
N ILE A 5 -3.69 29.56 13.40
CA ILE A 5 -3.85 28.19 12.88
C ILE A 5 -5.34 27.90 12.58
N GLN A 6 -6.26 28.50 13.34
CA GLN A 6 -7.69 28.34 13.14
C GLN A 6 -8.20 29.08 11.88
N ASP A 7 -7.63 30.24 11.57
CA ASP A 7 -8.00 30.99 10.36
C ASP A 7 -7.50 30.32 9.06
N GLN A 8 -6.46 29.47 9.13
CA GLN A 8 -6.01 28.68 7.97
C GLN A 8 -6.85 27.43 7.72
N ALA A 9 -7.57 26.92 8.73
CA ALA A 9 -8.41 25.74 8.61
C ALA A 9 -9.82 26.07 8.05
N LEU A 10 -10.30 27.30 8.20
CA LEU A 10 -11.65 27.71 7.75
C LEU A 10 -11.74 28.24 6.31
N THR A 11 -10.61 28.47 5.63
CA THR A 11 -10.61 28.92 4.22
C THR A 11 -10.51 27.78 3.20
N SER A 12 -10.58 26.51 3.61
CA SER A 12 -10.32 25.36 2.74
C SER A 12 -11.56 24.59 2.23
N SER A 13 -12.78 24.93 2.65
CA SER A 13 -13.97 24.09 2.39
C SER A 13 -15.10 24.70 1.57
N THR A 14 -14.91 25.85 0.91
CA THR A 14 -15.94 26.40 0.01
C THR A 14 -15.30 27.12 -1.19
N GLY A 15 -15.10 26.37 -2.27
CA GLY A 15 -14.64 26.90 -3.54
C GLY A 15 -14.88 25.89 -4.64
N GLU A 16 -16.02 26.05 -5.33
CA GLU A 16 -16.32 25.42 -6.61
C GLU A 16 -15.11 25.52 -7.55
N ARG A 17 -14.42 24.41 -7.78
CA ARG A 17 -13.37 24.32 -8.82
C ARG A 17 -14.01 24.05 -10.19
N SER A 18 -14.80 25.01 -10.66
CA SER A 18 -15.04 25.20 -12.09
C SER A 18 -14.12 26.31 -12.57
N GLY A 19 -12.87 25.94 -12.84
CA GLY A 19 -11.86 26.83 -13.36
C GLY A 19 -10.77 25.98 -13.98
N ARG A 20 -10.62 26.05 -15.30
CA ARG A 20 -9.50 25.47 -16.04
C ARG A 20 -8.21 26.04 -15.44
N ALA A 21 -7.61 25.31 -14.51
CA ALA A 21 -6.27 25.56 -14.05
C ALA A 21 -5.35 25.41 -15.26
N VAL A 22 -4.70 26.51 -15.62
CA VAL A 22 -3.51 26.49 -16.48
C VAL A 22 -2.53 25.56 -15.78
N VAL A 23 -2.37 24.37 -16.34
CA VAL A 23 -1.50 23.32 -15.81
C VAL A 23 -0.08 23.82 -15.97
N GLU A 24 0.53 24.27 -14.86
CA GLU A 24 1.98 24.46 -14.80
C GLU A 24 2.68 23.21 -15.35
N PRO A 25 3.81 23.36 -16.07
CA PRO A 25 4.52 22.24 -16.65
C PRO A 25 4.87 21.24 -15.54
N PHE A 26 4.18 20.10 -15.56
CA PHE A 26 4.37 19.04 -14.61
C PHE A 26 5.72 18.37 -14.87
N ASP A 27 6.66 18.46 -13.93
CA ASP A 27 7.97 17.80 -14.08
C ASP A 27 7.77 16.29 -14.18
N PRO A 28 8.16 15.66 -15.31
CA PRO A 28 7.85 14.26 -15.54
C PRO A 28 8.60 13.38 -14.54
N VAL A 29 7.85 12.59 -13.77
CA VAL A 29 8.43 11.66 -12.79
C VAL A 29 8.87 10.40 -13.52
N ARG A 30 10.09 9.95 -13.25
CA ARG A 30 10.66 8.74 -13.85
C ARG A 30 10.95 7.71 -12.78
N ILE A 31 10.66 6.46 -13.09
CA ILE A 31 11.00 5.32 -12.23
C ILE A 31 11.53 4.18 -13.09
N ARG A 32 12.57 3.50 -12.61
CA ARG A 32 13.09 2.31 -13.30
C ARG A 32 12.11 1.14 -13.19
N VAL A 33 11.93 0.43 -14.31
CA VAL A 33 11.10 -0.77 -14.33
C VAL A 33 11.85 -1.92 -13.65
N SER A 34 11.12 -2.84 -13.01
CA SER A 34 11.74 -4.00 -12.39
C SER A 34 12.51 -4.84 -13.42
N PRO A 35 13.80 -5.16 -13.20
CA PRO A 35 14.63 -5.86 -14.18
C PRO A 35 14.30 -7.37 -14.34
N HIS A 36 13.24 -7.86 -13.69
CA HIS A 36 12.97 -9.30 -13.58
C HIS A 36 12.85 -10.01 -14.93
N SER A 37 12.10 -9.44 -15.89
CA SER A 37 11.98 -10.02 -17.23
C SER A 37 13.31 -10.05 -18.00
N TYR A 38 14.17 -9.05 -17.79
CA TYR A 38 15.50 -9.01 -18.41
C TYR A 38 16.43 -10.05 -17.80
N PHE A 39 16.36 -10.30 -16.49
CA PHE A 39 17.10 -11.39 -15.86
C PHE A 39 16.69 -12.76 -16.39
N ILE A 40 15.38 -12.99 -16.58
CA ILE A 40 14.89 -14.22 -17.20
C ILE A 40 15.44 -14.38 -18.63
N ALA A 41 15.39 -13.32 -19.44
CA ALA A 41 15.93 -13.33 -20.79
C ALA A 41 17.45 -13.58 -20.82
N LEU A 42 18.21 -12.98 -19.89
CA LEU A 42 19.65 -13.18 -19.76
C LEU A 42 19.98 -14.64 -19.37
N LEU A 43 19.25 -15.21 -18.40
CA LEU A 43 19.45 -16.60 -17.97
C LEU A 43 19.08 -17.59 -19.06
N LEU A 44 17.94 -17.41 -19.72
CA LEU A 44 17.53 -18.24 -20.86
C LEU A 44 18.51 -18.12 -22.02
N GLY A 45 18.93 -16.90 -22.37
CA GLY A 45 19.91 -16.67 -23.43
C GLY A 45 21.26 -17.35 -23.12
N SER A 46 21.70 -17.30 -21.86
CA SER A 46 22.90 -18.01 -21.41
C SER A 46 22.75 -19.53 -21.48
N PHE A 47 21.59 -20.06 -21.05
CA PHE A 47 21.29 -21.49 -21.11
C PHE A 47 21.27 -22.00 -22.57
N PHE A 48 20.55 -21.32 -23.46
CA PHE A 48 20.48 -21.71 -24.87
C PHE A 48 21.82 -21.56 -25.58
N SER A 49 22.64 -20.57 -25.21
CA SER A 49 24.01 -20.45 -25.72
C SER A 49 24.86 -21.66 -25.32
N ALA A 50 24.83 -22.06 -24.05
CA ALA A 50 25.54 -23.26 -23.59
C ALA A 50 25.04 -24.53 -24.28
N PHE A 51 23.72 -24.64 -24.49
CA PHE A 51 23.13 -25.76 -25.24
C PHE A 51 23.57 -25.79 -26.71
N LEU A 52 23.73 -24.65 -27.36
CA LEU A 52 24.22 -24.56 -28.73
C LEU A 52 25.71 -24.93 -28.84
N TYR A 53 26.53 -24.57 -27.84
CA TYR A 53 27.91 -25.07 -27.77
C TYR A 53 27.95 -26.60 -27.63
N TYR A 54 27.05 -27.18 -26.84
CA TYR A 54 26.94 -28.63 -26.71
C TYR A 54 26.57 -29.33 -28.03
N LEU A 55 25.82 -28.66 -28.90
CA LEU A 55 25.47 -29.14 -30.24
C LEU A 55 26.51 -28.78 -31.32
N GLU A 56 27.69 -28.28 -30.94
CA GLU A 56 28.79 -27.87 -31.84
C GLU A 56 28.44 -26.70 -32.80
N PHE A 57 27.43 -25.89 -32.46
CA PHE A 57 27.08 -24.66 -33.21
C PHE A 57 27.79 -23.41 -32.64
N ASP A 58 29.11 -23.41 -32.64
CA ASP A 58 29.95 -22.43 -31.91
C ASP A 58 29.69 -20.96 -32.26
N LEU A 59 29.50 -20.66 -33.56
CA LEU A 59 29.28 -19.28 -34.01
C LEU A 59 27.96 -18.72 -33.47
N ILE A 60 26.88 -19.48 -33.61
CA ILE A 60 25.54 -19.07 -33.15
C ILE A 60 25.54 -18.97 -31.62
N ALA A 61 26.17 -19.93 -30.94
CA ALA A 61 26.31 -19.94 -29.49
C ALA A 61 27.03 -18.68 -28.97
N SER A 62 28.14 -18.28 -29.62
CA SER A 62 28.93 -17.09 -29.28
C SER A 62 28.13 -15.79 -29.48
N VAL A 63 27.42 -15.67 -30.62
CA VAL A 63 26.59 -14.49 -30.91
C VAL A 63 25.46 -14.36 -29.89
N LEU A 64 24.77 -15.46 -29.56
CA LEU A 64 23.70 -15.46 -28.57
C LEU A 64 24.22 -15.10 -27.18
N PHE A 65 25.40 -15.61 -26.80
CA PHE A 65 26.06 -15.27 -25.53
C PHE A 65 26.34 -13.77 -25.42
N ILE A 66 26.99 -13.20 -26.43
CA ILE A 66 27.34 -11.77 -26.50
C ILE A 66 26.06 -10.93 -26.41
N PHE A 67 25.01 -11.30 -27.16
CA PHE A 67 23.73 -10.61 -27.10
C PHE A 67 23.10 -10.69 -25.69
N ALA A 68 23.07 -11.87 -25.08
CA ALA A 68 22.51 -12.08 -23.75
C ALA A 68 23.25 -11.30 -22.65
N TRP A 69 24.58 -11.20 -22.72
CA TRP A 69 25.39 -10.57 -21.67
C TRP A 69 25.66 -9.07 -21.89
N ILE A 70 25.62 -8.58 -23.13
CA ILE A 70 25.85 -7.15 -23.42
C ILE A 70 24.54 -6.43 -23.70
N ALA A 71 23.75 -6.91 -24.66
CA ALA A 71 22.55 -6.21 -25.11
C ALA A 71 21.44 -6.24 -24.06
N VAL A 72 21.19 -7.38 -23.40
CA VAL A 72 20.09 -7.49 -22.42
C VAL A 72 20.30 -6.59 -21.19
N PRO A 73 21.47 -6.54 -20.53
CA PRO A 73 21.70 -5.60 -19.43
C PRO A 73 21.60 -4.14 -19.88
N PHE A 74 22.11 -3.81 -21.07
CA PHE A 74 22.00 -2.47 -21.63
C PHE A 74 20.52 -2.06 -21.84
N LEU A 75 19.70 -2.95 -22.38
CA LEU A 75 18.25 -2.73 -22.51
C LEU A 75 17.57 -2.60 -21.15
N ALA A 76 17.99 -3.38 -20.15
CA ALA A 76 17.45 -3.28 -18.80
C ALA A 76 17.75 -1.93 -18.13
N LEU A 77 18.94 -1.37 -18.37
CA LEU A 77 19.35 -0.06 -17.82
C LEU A 77 18.60 1.12 -18.44
N THR A 78 18.17 0.99 -19.70
CA THR A 78 17.46 2.05 -20.44
C THR A 78 15.94 2.02 -20.26
N ASP A 79 15.39 0.98 -19.62
CA ASP A 79 13.95 0.82 -19.44
C ASP A 79 13.43 1.59 -18.22
N GLN A 80 12.66 2.64 -18.51
CA GLN A 80 12.08 3.54 -17.52
C GLN A 80 10.58 3.71 -17.76
N LEU A 81 9.86 3.96 -16.69
CA LEU A 81 8.47 4.36 -16.72
C LEU A 81 8.40 5.85 -16.43
N VAL A 82 7.73 6.60 -17.30
CA VAL A 82 7.60 8.05 -17.22
C VAL A 82 6.14 8.40 -17.02
N PHE A 83 5.88 9.32 -16.08
CA PHE A 83 4.56 9.87 -15.84
C PHE A 83 4.56 11.40 -16.05
N ASP A 84 3.76 11.85 -17.01
CA ASP A 84 3.68 13.26 -17.41
C ASP A 84 2.47 13.98 -16.77
N GLY A 85 1.96 13.48 -15.63
CA GLY A 85 0.73 14.01 -15.00
C GLY A 85 -0.57 13.54 -15.65
N ARG A 86 -0.56 13.18 -16.94
CA ARG A 86 -1.76 12.73 -17.68
C ARG A 86 -1.68 11.30 -18.18
N CYS A 87 -0.47 10.80 -18.42
CA CYS A 87 -0.25 9.50 -19.04
C CYS A 87 0.98 8.82 -18.47
N LEU A 88 0.87 7.50 -18.32
CA LEU A 88 1.97 6.59 -17.99
C LEU A 88 2.53 6.04 -19.30
N VAL A 89 3.83 6.17 -19.52
CA VAL A 89 4.52 5.67 -20.71
C VAL A 89 5.70 4.82 -20.30
N ARG A 90 5.84 3.63 -20.89
CA ARG A 90 7.08 2.84 -20.76
C ARG A 90 8.09 3.32 -21.80
N ALA A 91 9.06 4.11 -21.36
CA ALA A 91 10.17 4.65 -22.13
C ALA A 91 11.36 3.69 -22.05
N GLY A 92 11.52 2.84 -23.06
CA GLY A 92 12.68 1.96 -23.21
C GLY A 92 12.84 1.56 -24.67
N ILE A 93 14.05 1.15 -25.07
CA ILE A 93 14.33 0.73 -26.44
C ILE A 93 13.50 -0.49 -26.80
N LEU A 94 13.50 -1.51 -25.93
CA LEU A 94 12.79 -2.76 -26.16
C LEU A 94 11.26 -2.55 -26.29
N PRO A 95 10.56 -1.86 -25.36
CA PRO A 95 9.15 -1.50 -25.54
C PRO A 95 8.87 -0.73 -26.83
N SER A 96 9.78 0.18 -27.23
CA SER A 96 9.63 0.98 -28.45
C SER A 96 9.63 0.11 -29.70
N VAL A 97 10.66 -0.73 -29.82
CA VAL A 97 10.81 -1.65 -30.96
C VAL A 97 9.65 -2.63 -30.98
N TRP A 98 9.32 -3.24 -29.83
CA TRP A 98 8.23 -4.22 -29.72
C TRP A 98 6.87 -3.64 -30.14
N SER A 99 6.56 -2.41 -29.72
CA SER A 99 5.31 -1.74 -30.10
C SER A 99 5.19 -1.49 -31.60
N ARG A 100 6.32 -1.21 -32.26
CA ARG A 100 6.35 -0.95 -33.70
C ARG A 100 6.11 -2.23 -34.50
N PHE A 101 6.62 -3.36 -34.01
CA PHE A 101 6.42 -4.67 -34.64
C PHE A 101 5.02 -5.24 -34.40
N HIS A 102 4.48 -5.14 -33.18
CA HIS A 102 3.22 -5.79 -32.80
C HIS A 102 2.01 -4.85 -32.76
N GLY A 103 2.18 -3.57 -33.09
CA GLY A 103 1.11 -2.57 -32.99
C GLY A 103 0.58 -2.36 -31.57
N THR A 104 1.32 -2.76 -30.54
CA THR A 104 0.88 -2.68 -29.14
C THR A 104 0.97 -1.25 -28.63
N ARG A 105 0.00 -0.84 -27.80
CA ARG A 105 0.00 0.49 -27.18
C ARG A 105 1.08 0.57 -26.10
N ARG A 106 1.75 1.72 -25.99
CA ARG A 106 2.79 1.97 -24.96
C ARG A 106 2.39 2.98 -23.90
N ARG A 107 1.32 3.70 -24.17
CA ARG A 107 0.84 4.83 -23.39
C ARG A 107 -0.50 4.46 -22.78
N LEU A 108 -0.58 4.58 -21.47
CA LEU A 108 -1.81 4.43 -20.71
C LEU A 108 -2.23 5.82 -20.21
N LYS A 109 -3.38 6.31 -20.67
CA LYS A 109 -3.93 7.58 -20.17
C LYS A 109 -4.54 7.34 -18.78
N LEU A 110 -4.57 8.37 -17.95
CA LEU A 110 -5.16 8.29 -16.61
C LEU A 110 -6.64 7.88 -16.64
N THR A 111 -7.39 8.39 -17.62
CA THR A 111 -8.81 8.04 -17.86
C THR A 111 -9.03 6.60 -18.31
N ASP A 112 -7.96 5.95 -18.78
CA ASP A 112 -7.99 4.59 -19.32
C ASP A 112 -7.55 3.56 -18.28
N ILE A 113 -7.18 4.00 -17.06
CA ILE A 113 -6.83 3.11 -15.96
C ILE A 113 -8.12 2.49 -15.45
N GLU A 114 -8.13 1.17 -15.36
CA GLU A 114 -9.28 0.39 -14.89
C GLU A 114 -9.04 -0.11 -13.46
N GLN A 115 -7.79 -0.41 -13.11
CA GLN A 115 -7.44 -0.96 -11.80
C GLN A 115 -5.99 -0.63 -11.42
N ILE A 116 -5.77 -0.28 -10.15
CA ILE A 116 -4.44 -0.20 -9.55
C ILE A 116 -4.36 -1.19 -8.38
N GLU A 117 -3.48 -2.16 -8.51
CA GLU A 117 -3.21 -3.16 -7.48
C GLU A 117 -1.83 -2.91 -6.89
N THR A 118 -1.73 -2.82 -5.57
CA THR A 118 -0.45 -2.76 -4.87
C THR A 118 -0.28 -3.96 -3.95
N GLN A 119 0.78 -4.72 -4.21
CA GLN A 119 1.17 -5.87 -3.40
C GLN A 119 2.30 -5.47 -2.44
N ALA A 120 2.08 -5.65 -1.15
CA ALA A 120 3.09 -5.47 -0.12
C ALA A 120 3.88 -6.77 0.10
N ILE A 121 5.06 -6.88 -0.52
CA ILE A 121 5.97 -8.01 -0.33
C ILE A 121 6.80 -7.77 0.93
N ARG A 122 6.70 -8.69 1.87
CA ARG A 122 7.42 -8.60 3.14
C ARG A 122 8.83 -9.16 2.99
N THR A 123 9.82 -8.36 3.36
CA THR A 123 11.20 -8.82 3.50
C THR A 123 11.63 -8.63 4.95
N ILE A 124 12.24 -9.66 5.53
CA ILE A 124 12.57 -9.67 6.96
C ILE A 124 13.82 -8.83 7.17
N LYS A 125 13.73 -7.82 8.05
CA LYS A 125 14.89 -7.09 8.57
C LYS A 125 15.28 -7.69 9.91
N ARG A 126 16.59 -7.77 10.18
CA ARG A 126 17.13 -8.21 11.47
C ARG A 126 16.64 -7.25 12.57
N GLY A 127 16.08 -7.77 13.67
CA GLY A 127 15.67 -6.95 14.83
C GLY A 127 14.17 -6.67 15.00
N GLY A 128 13.29 -7.42 14.34
CA GLY A 128 11.82 -7.31 14.56
C GLY A 128 11.12 -6.22 13.76
N ASN A 129 11.87 -5.39 13.05
CA ASN A 129 11.31 -4.49 12.02
C ASN A 129 11.14 -5.25 10.71
N LEU A 130 10.19 -4.80 9.88
CA LEU A 130 9.96 -5.37 8.56
C LEU A 130 10.32 -4.35 7.50
N TYR A 131 10.80 -4.83 6.36
CA TYR A 131 10.98 -3.99 5.19
C TYR A 131 9.91 -4.36 4.17
N TYR A 132 8.97 -3.46 3.93
CA TYR A 132 7.96 -3.63 2.89
C TYR A 132 8.53 -3.23 1.55
N ARG A 133 8.48 -4.16 0.60
CA ARG A 133 8.67 -3.87 -0.81
C ARG A 133 7.32 -3.86 -1.49
N TYR A 134 6.90 -2.69 -1.94
CA TYR A 134 5.64 -2.53 -2.64
C TYR A 134 5.83 -2.80 -4.13
N ARG A 135 4.89 -3.52 -4.73
CA ARG A 135 4.83 -3.72 -6.17
C ARG A 135 3.47 -3.21 -6.64
N THR A 136 3.47 -2.14 -7.40
CA THR A 136 2.25 -1.51 -7.92
C THR A 136 2.10 -1.89 -9.39
N ALA A 137 0.94 -2.44 -9.74
CA ALA A 137 0.55 -2.80 -11.08
C ALA A 137 -0.63 -1.91 -11.50
N VAL A 138 -0.41 -1.08 -12.52
CA VAL A 138 -1.44 -0.24 -13.13
C VAL A 138 -1.96 -0.94 -14.37
N ARG A 139 -3.26 -1.25 -14.39
CA ARG A 139 -3.93 -1.95 -15.49
C ARG A 139 -4.95 -1.06 -16.18
N GLY A 140 -5.04 -1.17 -17.50
CA GLY A 140 -6.11 -0.55 -18.27
C GLY A 140 -5.94 -0.74 -19.77
N ARG A 141 -7.06 -0.89 -20.50
CA ARG A 141 -7.08 -1.11 -21.96
C ARG A 141 -6.12 -2.20 -22.44
N GLY A 142 -6.00 -3.29 -21.69
CA GLY A 142 -5.12 -4.42 -22.00
C GLY A 142 -3.62 -4.17 -21.79
N LEU A 143 -3.24 -3.03 -21.19
CA LEU A 143 -1.87 -2.75 -20.78
C LEU A 143 -1.71 -2.92 -19.27
N THR A 144 -0.59 -3.54 -18.87
CA THR A 144 -0.21 -3.69 -17.47
C THR A 144 1.18 -3.12 -17.28
N LEU A 145 1.28 -2.03 -16.51
CA LEU A 145 2.53 -1.36 -16.20
C LEU A 145 2.86 -1.60 -14.73
N VAL A 146 4.01 -2.22 -14.48
CA VAL A 146 4.41 -2.68 -13.14
C VAL A 146 5.71 -2.00 -12.75
N PHE A 147 5.71 -1.45 -11.54
CA PHE A 147 6.89 -0.88 -10.92
C PHE A 147 6.91 -1.23 -9.43
N ALA A 148 8.11 -1.19 -8.82
CA ALA A 148 8.31 -1.64 -7.45
C ALA A 148 9.03 -0.59 -6.62
N SER A 149 8.81 -0.63 -5.31
CA SER A 149 9.51 0.23 -4.37
C SER A 149 11.00 -0.14 -4.33
N GLY A 150 11.83 0.90 -4.39
CA GLY A 150 13.28 0.78 -4.44
C GLY A 150 14.04 2.08 -4.19
N GLY A 151 13.35 3.16 -3.79
CA GLY A 151 13.95 4.46 -3.52
C GLY A 151 12.94 5.60 -3.58
N ASP A 152 13.46 6.83 -3.57
CA ASP A 152 12.66 8.06 -3.59
C ASP A 152 11.82 8.20 -4.86
N GLU A 153 12.29 7.66 -6.00
CA GLU A 153 11.56 7.66 -7.28
C GLU A 153 10.17 7.01 -7.14
N TYR A 154 10.06 5.92 -6.38
CA TYR A 154 8.78 5.26 -6.13
C TYR A 154 7.83 6.14 -5.31
N ARG A 155 8.34 6.77 -4.24
CA ARG A 155 7.53 7.67 -3.41
C ARG A 155 7.04 8.87 -4.20
N ARG A 156 7.90 9.48 -5.03
CA ARG A 156 7.52 10.57 -5.94
C ARG A 156 6.48 10.12 -6.95
N MET A 157 6.66 8.95 -7.57
CA MET A 157 5.71 8.41 -8.54
C MET A 157 4.34 8.17 -7.92
N ILE A 158 4.28 7.51 -6.76
CA ILE A 158 3.04 7.19 -6.05
C ILE A 158 2.35 8.46 -5.52
N GLY A 159 3.11 9.38 -4.92
CA GLY A 159 2.59 10.63 -4.38
C GLY A 159 2.01 11.57 -5.43
N VAL A 160 2.40 11.39 -6.70
CA VAL A 160 1.81 12.11 -7.83
C VAL A 160 0.68 11.31 -8.47
N LEU A 161 0.89 10.02 -8.72
CA LEU A 161 -0.03 9.19 -9.50
C LEU A 161 -1.35 8.94 -8.75
N LEU A 162 -1.27 8.46 -7.51
CA LEU A 162 -2.46 7.97 -6.81
C LEU A 162 -3.48 9.06 -6.48
N PRO A 163 -3.10 10.31 -6.11
CA PRO A 163 -4.08 11.38 -5.89
C PRO A 163 -4.84 11.81 -7.15
N LEU A 164 -4.34 11.50 -8.35
CA LEU A 164 -4.98 11.86 -9.61
C LEU A 164 -5.95 10.76 -10.11
N VAL A 165 -5.92 9.57 -9.52
CA VAL A 165 -6.82 8.46 -9.86
C VAL A 165 -8.00 8.44 -8.88
N SER A 166 -9.17 8.04 -9.38
CA SER A 166 -10.36 7.92 -8.55
C SER A 166 -10.25 6.76 -7.56
N GLU A 167 -10.83 6.94 -6.37
CA GLU A 167 -10.70 6.01 -5.24
C GLU A 167 -11.24 4.61 -5.51
N ASN A 168 -12.29 4.52 -6.33
CA ASN A 168 -12.92 3.26 -6.75
C ASN A 168 -12.00 2.35 -7.60
N ILE A 169 -10.91 2.88 -8.14
CA ILE A 169 -9.93 2.13 -8.95
C ILE A 169 -8.75 1.64 -8.09
N LEU A 170 -8.55 2.27 -6.93
CA LEU A 170 -7.44 1.99 -6.02
C LEU A 170 -7.82 0.84 -5.10
N ASP A 171 -6.96 -0.17 -5.03
CA ASP A 171 -7.08 -1.15 -3.96
C ASP A 171 -6.73 -0.54 -2.59
N ARG A 172 -7.14 -1.23 -1.52
CA ARG A 172 -6.84 -0.86 -0.13
C ARG A 172 -5.39 -0.44 0.11
N CYS A 173 -4.44 -1.22 -0.44
CA CYS A 173 -3.03 -0.98 -0.21
C CYS A 173 -2.56 0.28 -0.94
N SER A 174 -3.10 0.57 -2.12
CA SER A 174 -2.83 1.81 -2.85
C SER A 174 -3.42 3.01 -2.11
N LEU A 175 -4.62 2.91 -1.55
CA LEU A 175 -5.19 3.96 -0.69
C LEU A 175 -4.29 4.23 0.53
N ASP A 176 -3.89 3.17 1.24
CA ASP A 176 -2.96 3.28 2.37
C ASP A 176 -1.63 3.97 1.98
N LEU A 177 -1.09 3.66 0.79
CA LEU A 177 0.13 4.30 0.30
C LEU A 177 -0.09 5.75 -0.13
N ARG A 178 -1.23 6.07 -0.74
CA ARG A 178 -1.58 7.45 -1.10
C ARG A 178 -1.62 8.34 0.14
N ASP A 179 -2.21 7.82 1.22
CA ASP A 179 -2.52 8.62 2.40
C ASP A 179 -1.35 8.66 3.42
N HIS A 180 -0.51 7.62 3.47
CA HIS A 180 0.43 7.41 4.58
C HIS A 180 1.86 7.07 4.17
N LEU A 181 2.21 7.08 2.87
CA LEU A 181 3.58 6.84 2.42
C LEU A 181 4.46 8.07 2.67
N SER A 182 5.15 8.09 3.80
CA SER A 182 6.15 9.11 4.18
C SER A 182 7.58 8.56 4.14
N ASP A 183 8.60 9.41 4.31
CA ASP A 183 9.97 8.93 4.44
C ASP A 183 10.16 8.19 5.77
N SER A 184 10.90 7.08 5.73
CA SER A 184 11.12 6.23 6.89
C SER A 184 11.85 6.97 8.01
N LYS A 185 12.77 7.89 7.68
CA LYS A 185 13.48 8.71 8.67
C LYS A 185 12.56 9.71 9.34
N GLU A 186 11.75 10.42 8.55
CA GLU A 186 10.78 11.39 9.07
C GLU A 186 9.77 10.71 10.01
N THR A 187 9.28 9.54 9.63
CA THR A 187 8.34 8.75 10.45
C THR A 187 8.95 8.35 11.80
N LEU A 188 10.23 7.94 11.80
CA LEU A 188 10.94 7.62 13.04
C LEU A 188 11.15 8.86 13.92
N MET A 189 11.49 10.01 13.33
CA MET A 189 11.61 11.25 14.08
C MET A 189 10.28 11.65 14.74
N LYS A 190 9.15 11.52 14.04
CA LYS A 190 7.81 11.73 14.63
C LYS A 190 7.54 10.78 15.79
N ALA A 191 7.93 9.50 15.67
CA ALA A 191 7.77 8.51 16.73
C ALA A 191 8.65 8.80 17.95
N GLU A 192 9.88 9.26 17.74
CA GLU A 192 10.79 9.68 18.81
C GLU A 192 10.26 10.93 19.54
N PHE A 193 9.69 11.89 18.79
CA PHE A 193 9.05 13.08 19.36
C PHE A 193 7.86 12.72 20.26
N GLU A 194 7.06 11.72 19.88
CA GLU A 194 5.97 11.19 20.71
C GLU A 194 6.45 10.18 21.78
N HIS A 195 7.77 10.04 21.98
CA HIS A 195 8.36 9.12 22.95
C HIS A 195 7.82 7.69 22.81
N ILE A 196 7.68 7.20 21.57
CA ILE A 196 7.32 5.82 21.30
C ILE A 196 8.61 4.97 21.42
N PRO A 197 8.64 3.95 22.30
CA PRO A 197 9.83 3.14 22.49
C PRO A 197 10.24 2.40 21.21
N SER A 198 11.49 1.96 21.15
CA SER A 198 11.99 1.16 20.03
C SER A 198 11.36 -0.23 20.00
N ALA A 199 11.33 -0.85 18.82
CA ALA A 199 10.72 -2.16 18.62
C ALA A 199 11.28 -3.27 19.53
N GLY A 200 12.58 -3.19 19.89
CA GLY A 200 13.21 -4.16 20.79
C GLY A 200 12.61 -4.15 22.20
N PHE A 201 12.34 -2.97 22.74
CA PHE A 201 11.68 -2.82 24.03
C PHE A 201 10.21 -3.25 23.96
N LEU A 202 9.49 -2.78 22.94
CA LEU A 202 8.07 -3.08 22.76
C LEU A 202 7.81 -4.58 22.55
N ARG A 203 8.74 -5.32 21.95
CA ARG A 203 8.57 -6.76 21.75
C ARG A 203 8.41 -7.51 23.08
N ALA A 204 9.25 -7.18 24.06
CA ALA A 204 9.18 -7.80 25.39
C ALA A 204 7.88 -7.44 26.12
N GLU A 205 7.38 -6.22 25.92
CA GLU A 205 6.12 -5.77 26.51
C GLU A 205 4.89 -6.34 25.82
N PHE A 206 4.94 -6.48 24.49
CA PHE A 206 3.84 -6.99 23.67
C PHE A 206 3.50 -8.46 23.97
N GLU A 207 4.51 -9.24 24.38
CA GLU A 207 4.35 -10.62 24.86
C GLU A 207 3.77 -10.69 26.29
N ARG A 208 3.95 -9.66 27.11
CA ARG A 208 3.37 -9.59 28.45
C ARG A 208 1.87 -9.28 28.33
N LYS A 209 1.03 -10.02 29.06
CA LYS A 209 -0.41 -9.75 29.14
C LYS A 209 -0.62 -8.37 29.76
N SER A 210 -0.91 -7.39 28.93
CA SER A 210 -1.33 -6.07 29.37
C SER A 210 -2.76 -6.17 29.94
N THR A 211 -2.84 -6.16 31.27
CA THR A 211 -4.07 -5.95 32.04
C THR A 211 -4.24 -4.45 32.26
N GLY A 212 -4.67 -3.74 31.22
CA GLY A 212 -4.89 -2.30 31.29
C GLY A 212 -6.30 -1.97 30.83
N THR A 213 -7.23 -1.88 31.79
CA THR A 213 -8.57 -1.33 31.58
C THR A 213 -8.62 0.04 32.25
N ARG A 214 -9.06 1.08 31.51
CA ARG A 214 -9.62 2.41 31.89
C ARG A 214 -9.03 3.52 31.00
N SER A 215 -9.77 4.56 30.60
CA SER A 215 -10.85 5.29 31.26
C SER A 215 -12.07 5.52 30.36
N VAL A 216 -13.24 5.64 31.00
CA VAL A 216 -14.58 5.87 30.41
C VAL A 216 -14.94 7.35 30.60
N ALA A 217 -14.02 8.25 30.26
CA ALA A 217 -14.31 9.68 30.19
C ALA A 217 -14.62 10.03 28.74
N ASN A 218 -15.58 10.92 28.52
CA ASN A 218 -15.83 11.42 27.17
C ASN A 218 -14.59 12.18 26.69
N PRO A 219 -14.06 11.85 25.50
CA PRO A 219 -12.85 12.49 24.98
C PRO A 219 -13.09 13.98 24.74
N THR A 220 -12.17 14.82 25.22
CA THR A 220 -12.15 16.24 24.90
C THR A 220 -11.77 16.46 23.42
N ASP A 221 -12.04 17.63 22.86
CA ASP A 221 -11.67 17.92 21.47
C ASP A 221 -10.15 17.88 21.25
N GLU A 222 -9.37 18.27 22.26
CA GLU A 222 -7.90 18.14 22.24
C GLU A 222 -7.45 16.67 22.24
N ASP A 223 -8.11 15.81 23.02
CA ASP A 223 -7.84 14.37 23.04
C ASP A 223 -8.14 13.74 21.68
N ARG A 224 -9.24 14.15 21.02
CA ARG A 224 -9.60 13.66 19.68
C ARG A 224 -8.56 14.07 18.64
N ALA A 225 -8.16 15.35 18.62
CA ALA A 225 -7.15 15.83 17.69
C ALA A 225 -5.80 15.10 17.88
N ARG A 226 -5.43 14.83 19.15
CA ARG A 226 -4.23 14.07 19.47
C ARG A 226 -4.36 12.59 19.08
N ALA A 227 -5.52 11.98 19.27
CA ALA A 227 -5.81 10.62 18.84
C ALA A 227 -5.73 10.48 17.31
N ASP A 228 -6.24 11.46 16.56
CA ASP A 228 -6.16 11.50 15.10
C ASP A 228 -4.71 11.59 14.63
N TYR A 229 -3.90 12.46 15.25
CA TYR A 229 -2.47 12.55 14.95
C TYR A 229 -1.73 11.22 15.21
N LEU A 230 -1.95 10.60 16.37
CA LEU A 230 -1.35 9.30 16.70
C LEU A 230 -1.83 8.19 15.76
N THR A 231 -3.06 8.28 15.26
CA THR A 231 -3.61 7.34 14.27
C THR A 231 -2.92 7.49 12.92
N MET A 232 -2.71 8.73 12.46
CA MET A 232 -1.93 9.00 11.25
C MET A 232 -0.50 8.49 11.40
N LEU A 233 0.18 8.81 12.51
CA LEU A 233 1.53 8.32 12.80
C LEU A 233 1.60 6.79 12.85
N GLY A 234 0.60 6.14 13.47
CA GLY A 234 0.50 4.68 13.51
C GLY A 234 0.38 4.05 12.12
N ASN A 235 -0.38 4.69 11.22
CA ASN A 235 -0.48 4.26 9.82
C ASN A 235 0.83 4.47 9.05
N GLU A 236 1.49 5.63 9.20
CA GLU A 236 2.81 5.88 8.61
C GLU A 236 3.84 4.84 9.08
N LEU A 237 3.89 4.56 10.39
CA LEU A 237 4.77 3.54 10.98
C LEU A 237 4.47 2.14 10.43
N ARG A 238 3.19 1.79 10.28
CA ARG A 238 2.76 0.51 9.71
C ARG A 238 3.23 0.35 8.26
N ILE A 239 3.04 1.37 7.42
CA ILE A 239 3.46 1.36 6.01
C ILE A 239 4.98 1.32 5.89
N ASN A 240 5.70 1.99 6.78
CA ASN A 240 7.16 1.92 6.81
C ASN A 240 7.72 0.63 7.44
N GLY A 241 6.87 -0.26 7.97
CA GLY A 241 7.29 -1.57 8.51
C GLY A 241 7.68 -1.59 9.99
N TYR A 242 7.46 -0.48 10.71
CA TYR A 242 7.67 -0.35 12.15
C TYR A 242 6.42 -0.79 12.94
N LEU A 243 6.02 -2.05 12.75
CA LEU A 243 4.71 -2.53 13.20
C LEU A 243 4.48 -2.44 14.71
N LEU A 244 5.47 -2.76 15.54
CA LEU A 244 5.31 -2.71 16.99
C LEU A 244 5.14 -1.27 17.49
N GLN A 245 5.89 -0.32 16.92
CA GLN A 245 5.77 1.09 17.22
C GLN A 245 4.42 1.64 16.75
N GLY A 246 3.97 1.25 15.55
CA GLY A 246 2.64 1.60 15.05
C GLY A 246 1.53 1.06 15.94
N ALA A 247 1.63 -0.19 16.39
CA ALA A 247 0.68 -0.77 17.34
C ALA A 247 0.61 0.03 18.65
N GLU A 248 1.76 0.47 19.17
CA GLU A 248 1.80 1.31 20.38
C GLU A 248 1.17 2.70 20.15
N ALA A 249 1.42 3.33 19.00
CA ALA A 249 0.76 4.59 18.62
C ALA A 249 -0.77 4.44 18.64
N PHE A 250 -1.30 3.39 18.03
CA PHE A 250 -2.74 3.10 18.06
C PHE A 250 -3.26 2.81 19.47
N ARG A 251 -2.48 2.11 20.31
CA ARG A 251 -2.89 1.85 21.70
C ARG A 251 -3.03 3.14 22.48
N ARG A 252 -2.08 4.07 22.35
CA ARG A 252 -2.16 5.40 22.97
C ARG A 252 -3.35 6.21 22.44
N ALA A 253 -3.59 6.15 21.13
CA ALA A 253 -4.74 6.79 20.50
C ALA A 253 -6.08 6.23 21.04
N LEU A 254 -6.19 4.92 21.25
CA LEU A 254 -7.37 4.28 21.83
C LEU A 254 -7.59 4.59 23.31
N VAL A 255 -6.55 4.97 24.06
CA VAL A 255 -6.71 5.43 25.44
C VAL A 255 -7.41 6.79 25.46
N MET A 256 -7.16 7.62 24.45
CA MET A 256 -7.78 8.95 24.28
C MET A 256 -9.20 8.81 23.73
N ASP A 257 -9.37 8.05 22.65
CA ASP A 257 -10.67 7.85 21.99
C ASP A 257 -10.96 6.35 21.77
N PRO A 258 -11.57 5.66 22.76
CA PRO A 258 -11.72 4.20 22.74
C PRO A 258 -12.73 3.67 21.71
N GLN A 259 -13.68 4.49 21.27
CA GLN A 259 -14.81 4.05 20.42
C GLN A 259 -14.59 4.32 18.94
N ASN A 260 -13.59 5.11 18.58
CA ASN A 260 -13.35 5.52 17.21
C ASN A 260 -12.99 4.35 16.27
N SER A 261 -13.86 4.11 15.29
CA SER A 261 -13.71 3.03 14.31
C SER A 261 -12.40 3.09 13.53
N ARG A 262 -11.89 4.29 13.20
CA ARG A 262 -10.66 4.45 12.39
C ARG A 262 -9.44 3.94 13.15
N ILE A 263 -9.35 4.24 14.44
CA ILE A 263 -8.24 3.81 15.30
C ILE A 263 -8.28 2.29 15.50
N LEU A 264 -9.48 1.74 15.77
CA LEU A 264 -9.69 0.31 15.91
C LEU A 264 -9.36 -0.47 14.62
N TYR A 265 -9.75 0.09 13.46
CA TYR A 265 -9.38 -0.44 12.16
C TYR A 265 -7.87 -0.40 11.91
N GLY A 266 -7.22 0.73 12.22
CA GLY A 266 -5.77 0.91 12.11
C GLY A 266 -5.01 -0.11 12.97
N LEU A 267 -5.41 -0.25 14.23
CA LEU A 267 -4.86 -1.26 15.14
C LEU A 267 -5.09 -2.68 14.62
N GLY A 268 -6.33 -3.02 14.23
CA GLY A 268 -6.65 -4.34 13.68
C GLY A 268 -5.80 -4.68 12.46
N SER A 269 -5.63 -3.72 11.54
CA SER A 269 -4.80 -3.85 10.36
C SER A 269 -3.31 -4.02 10.69
N CYS A 270 -2.81 -3.28 11.68
CA CYS A 270 -1.45 -3.42 12.18
C CYS A 270 -1.21 -4.80 12.83
N LEU A 271 -2.17 -5.27 13.64
CA LEU A 271 -2.12 -6.60 14.25
C LEU A 271 -2.16 -7.72 13.22
N LEU A 272 -2.92 -7.59 12.11
CA LEU A 272 -2.88 -8.55 11.00
C LEU A 272 -1.50 -8.62 10.34
N SER A 273 -0.86 -7.47 10.15
CA SER A 273 0.51 -7.41 9.64
C SER A 273 1.49 -8.13 10.56
N ILE A 274 1.41 -7.91 11.88
CA ILE A 274 2.25 -8.60 12.89
C ILE A 274 1.95 -10.10 12.91
N ALA A 275 0.66 -10.47 12.95
CA ALA A 275 0.22 -11.86 12.99
C ALA A 275 0.72 -12.63 11.76
N GLY A 276 0.68 -12.02 10.59
CA GLY A 276 1.17 -12.65 9.37
C GLY A 276 2.70 -12.74 9.30
N THR A 277 3.46 -11.96 10.08
CA THR A 277 4.92 -12.05 10.14
C THR A 277 5.40 -13.05 11.18
N GLU A 278 4.72 -13.11 12.33
CA GLU A 278 5.02 -14.06 13.41
C GLU A 278 4.31 -15.40 13.23
N ARG A 279 3.37 -15.50 12.27
CA ARG A 279 2.45 -16.63 12.08
C ARG A 279 1.67 -16.97 13.36
N ASN A 280 1.18 -15.94 14.05
CA ASN A 280 0.54 -16.07 15.36
C ASN A 280 -0.99 -15.98 15.28
N VAL A 281 -1.66 -17.13 15.38
CA VAL A 281 -3.13 -17.25 15.31
C VAL A 281 -3.84 -16.49 16.44
N ARG A 282 -3.21 -16.33 17.62
CA ARG A 282 -3.82 -15.56 18.71
C ARG A 282 -3.89 -14.06 18.36
N LEU A 283 -2.86 -13.53 17.72
CA LEU A 283 -2.85 -12.13 17.26
C LEU A 283 -3.85 -11.92 16.13
N GLU A 284 -3.98 -12.88 15.23
CA GLU A 284 -4.99 -12.84 14.16
C GLU A 284 -6.42 -12.76 14.73
N ARG A 285 -6.72 -13.58 15.74
CA ARG A 285 -8.03 -13.52 16.44
C ARG A 285 -8.26 -12.16 17.13
N ARG A 286 -7.23 -11.58 17.74
CA ARG A 286 -7.31 -10.23 18.36
C ARG A 286 -7.55 -9.15 17.31
N ALA A 287 -6.86 -9.23 16.18
CA ALA A 287 -7.03 -8.33 15.07
C ALA A 287 -8.46 -8.38 14.51
N PHE A 288 -8.99 -9.58 14.33
CA PHE A 288 -10.36 -9.80 13.89
C PHE A 288 -11.40 -9.27 14.88
N ALA A 289 -11.16 -9.45 16.19
CA ALA A 289 -12.00 -8.86 17.23
C ALA A 289 -11.98 -7.32 17.17
N ALA A 290 -10.82 -6.71 16.93
CA ALA A 290 -10.69 -5.26 16.77
C ALA A 290 -11.45 -4.75 15.53
N LEU A 291 -11.35 -5.43 14.39
CA LEU A 291 -12.12 -5.07 13.18
C LEU A 291 -13.63 -5.19 13.39
N ARG A 292 -14.08 -6.24 14.10
CA ARG A 292 -15.50 -6.38 14.48
C ARG A 292 -15.96 -5.30 15.44
N LEU A 293 -15.10 -4.86 16.35
CA LEU A 293 -15.40 -3.75 17.26
C LEU A 293 -15.52 -2.44 16.46
N ALA A 294 -14.60 -2.18 15.53
CA ALA A 294 -14.64 -1.01 14.65
C ALA A 294 -15.95 -0.94 13.85
N GLN A 295 -16.43 -2.07 13.33
CA GLN A 295 -17.68 -2.15 12.58
C GLN A 295 -18.93 -1.82 13.42
N ARG A 296 -18.87 -1.99 14.75
CA ARG A 296 -20.01 -1.72 15.64
C ARG A 296 -20.18 -0.25 15.99
N ASP A 297 -19.23 0.60 15.60
CA ASP A 297 -19.33 2.04 15.80
C ASP A 297 -20.52 2.60 14.99
N PRO A 298 -21.53 3.20 15.64
CA PRO A 298 -22.69 3.77 14.94
C PRO A 298 -22.33 4.99 14.08
N LEU A 299 -21.18 5.63 14.33
CA LEU A 299 -20.70 6.80 13.61
C LEU A 299 -19.64 6.46 12.55
N ILE A 300 -19.53 5.18 12.19
CA ILE A 300 -18.53 4.73 11.22
C ILE A 300 -18.69 5.41 9.86
N ASP A 301 -17.59 5.98 9.38
CA ASP A 301 -17.50 6.55 8.05
C ASP A 301 -17.57 5.46 6.96
N GLY A 302 -18.25 5.75 5.86
CA GLY A 302 -18.43 4.82 4.74
C GLY A 302 -17.11 4.33 4.16
N GLU A 303 -16.10 5.20 4.11
CA GLU A 303 -14.75 4.83 3.68
C GLU A 303 -14.12 3.80 4.62
N THR A 304 -14.22 4.02 5.93
CA THR A 304 -13.67 3.10 6.93
C THR A 304 -14.39 1.76 6.89
N LEU A 305 -15.71 1.77 6.69
CA LEU A 305 -16.51 0.56 6.54
C LEU A 305 -16.12 -0.23 5.27
N ALA A 306 -15.90 0.44 4.14
CA ALA A 306 -15.43 -0.19 2.91
C ALA A 306 -14.06 -0.85 3.12
N ARG A 307 -13.12 -0.12 3.74
CA ARG A 307 -11.78 -0.61 4.11
C ARG A 307 -11.83 -1.82 5.05
N ILE A 308 -12.76 -1.87 5.99
CA ILE A 308 -13.02 -3.04 6.86
C ILE A 308 -13.56 -4.22 6.02
N GLY A 309 -14.48 -3.97 5.10
CA GLY A 309 -15.03 -4.98 4.20
C GLY A 309 -13.93 -5.66 3.35
N GLU A 310 -13.04 -4.87 2.75
CA GLU A 310 -11.89 -5.39 2.00
C GLU A 310 -10.91 -6.16 2.89
N ALA A 311 -10.75 -5.75 4.15
CA ALA A 311 -9.96 -6.50 5.14
C ALA A 311 -10.53 -7.90 5.37
N PHE A 312 -11.84 -8.01 5.58
CA PHE A 312 -12.50 -9.30 5.76
C PHE A 312 -12.44 -10.16 4.51
N PHE A 313 -12.61 -9.56 3.32
CA PHE A 313 -12.49 -10.28 2.06
C PHE A 313 -11.08 -10.88 1.90
N SER A 314 -10.04 -10.09 2.17
CA SER A 314 -8.64 -10.51 2.11
C SER A 314 -8.31 -11.62 3.12
N LEU A 315 -8.95 -11.62 4.29
CA LEU A 315 -8.77 -12.69 5.29
C LEU A 315 -9.49 -13.98 4.89
N THR A 316 -10.68 -13.85 4.32
CA THR A 316 -11.49 -15.01 3.93
C THR A 316 -10.85 -15.77 2.78
N SER A 317 -10.22 -15.07 1.84
CA SER A 317 -9.45 -15.70 0.75
C SER A 317 -8.21 -16.46 1.25
N LEU A 318 -7.61 -16.04 2.37
CA LEU A 318 -6.48 -16.73 3.00
C LEU A 318 -6.89 -17.97 3.80
N LEU A 319 -8.13 -18.01 4.33
CA LEU A 319 -8.64 -19.11 5.14
C LEU A 319 -9.23 -20.27 4.32
N SER A 320 -9.31 -20.14 2.98
CA SER A 320 -9.85 -21.16 2.08
C SER A 320 -8.75 -21.82 1.25
N PRO A 321 -7.94 -22.71 1.85
CA PRO A 321 -7.89 -24.08 1.32
C PRO A 321 -7.75 -25.19 2.38
N SER A 322 -7.90 -24.90 3.68
CA SER A 322 -7.88 -25.95 4.70
C SER A 322 -8.87 -25.67 5.82
N GLY A 323 -9.95 -26.46 5.86
CA GLY A 323 -11.01 -26.40 6.85
C GLY A 323 -10.50 -26.61 8.29
N ARG A 324 -9.95 -25.57 8.89
CA ARG A 324 -9.53 -25.54 10.30
C ARG A 324 -9.89 -24.23 10.99
N LEU A 325 -11.15 -23.82 10.89
CA LEU A 325 -11.82 -23.12 11.98
C LEU A 325 -13.25 -23.66 12.10
N GLY A 326 -13.38 -24.77 12.80
CA GLY A 326 -14.66 -25.15 13.39
C GLY A 326 -15.13 -24.03 14.32
N GLY A 327 -16.37 -23.58 14.13
CA GLY A 327 -17.10 -22.82 15.16
C GLY A 327 -17.16 -21.30 15.03
N CYS A 328 -16.92 -20.69 13.87
CA CYS A 328 -17.42 -19.35 13.61
C CYS A 328 -18.31 -19.38 12.37
N ARG A 329 -19.60 -19.66 12.58
CA ARG A 329 -20.64 -19.34 11.59
C ARG A 329 -20.49 -17.86 11.23
N MET A 330 -19.96 -17.57 10.05
CA MET A 330 -20.19 -16.29 9.40
C MET A 330 -21.68 -16.26 9.07
N THR A 331 -22.49 -15.71 9.98
CA THR A 331 -23.74 -15.08 9.55
C THR A 331 -23.31 -13.81 8.83
N LEU A 332 -23.06 -13.94 7.53
CA LEU A 332 -23.26 -12.86 6.57
C LEU A 332 -24.73 -12.48 6.66
N ALA A 333 -25.07 -11.62 7.62
CA ALA A 333 -26.30 -10.87 7.56
C ALA A 333 -26.14 -9.95 6.35
N ALA A 334 -26.73 -10.37 5.23
CA ALA A 334 -26.96 -9.51 4.10
C ALA A 334 -27.54 -8.20 4.63
N VAL A 335 -26.86 -7.09 4.31
CA VAL A 335 -27.41 -5.75 4.45
C VAL A 335 -28.55 -5.65 3.43
N SER A 336 -29.70 -6.21 3.81
CA SER A 336 -31.00 -6.01 3.18
C SER A 336 -31.70 -4.93 4.00
N GLY A 337 -31.41 -3.67 3.70
CA GLY A 337 -32.26 -2.57 4.17
C GLY A 337 -33.64 -2.68 3.52
N PRO A 338 -34.75 -2.41 4.24
CA PRO A 338 -36.07 -2.46 3.66
C PRO A 338 -36.29 -1.25 2.75
N LEU A 339 -36.23 -1.47 1.44
CA LEU A 339 -36.83 -0.61 0.43
C LEU A 339 -38.28 -1.08 0.18
N LEU A 340 -39.22 -0.55 0.97
CA LEU A 340 -40.69 -0.62 0.81
C LEU A 340 -41.26 0.38 1.83
N ALA A 341 -42.13 1.34 1.55
CA ALA A 341 -42.85 1.72 0.36
C ALA A 341 -43.38 3.16 0.56
N LEU A 342 -43.13 4.06 -0.39
CA LEU A 342 -43.94 5.26 -0.60
C LEU A 342 -44.50 5.17 -2.01
N ARG A 343 -45.65 4.49 -2.12
CA ARG A 343 -46.51 4.53 -3.29
C ARG A 343 -47.95 4.19 -2.90
N LYS A 344 -48.67 5.20 -2.39
CA LYS A 344 -50.00 5.61 -2.82
C LYS A 344 -50.36 6.93 -2.17
#